data_AF-M0K6R1-F1
#
_entry.id   AF-M0K6R1-F1
#
_cell.length_a   1.000
_cell.length_b   1.000
_cell.length_c   1.000
_cell.angle_alpha   90.00
_cell.angle_beta   90.00
_cell.angle_gamma   90.00
#
_symmetry.space_group_name_H-M   'P 1'
#
loop_
_entity.id
_entity.type
_entity.pdbx_description
1 polymer ?
#
loop_
_entity_poly.entity_id
_entity_poly.type
_entity_poly.pdbx_seq_one_letter_code
_entity_poly.pdbx_strand_id
1 'polypeptide(L)' 'MSSVRVAGWTVVAFVLMALAVPWFLWDTSAIAAGLPVWLWWHIGWMALASVVFAVFARTDWGLGVEEVN' A
#
# COMPACT_ATOMS: atom_id res chain seq x y z
N MET A 1 -9.98 21.93 -5.62
CA MET A 1 -9.19 20.68 -5.44
C MET A 1 -9.24 19.89 -6.74
N SER A 2 -8.14 19.25 -7.16
CA SER A 2 -8.19 18.33 -8.31
C SER A 2 -8.83 17.01 -7.86
N SER A 3 -10.10 16.79 -8.20
CA SER A 3 -10.83 15.55 -7.87
C SER A 3 -10.10 14.30 -8.35
N VAL A 4 -9.31 14.43 -9.42
CA VAL A 4 -8.48 13.36 -9.99
C VAL A 4 -7.37 12.92 -9.04
N ARG A 5 -6.70 13.85 -8.32
CA ARG A 5 -5.63 13.47 -7.37
C ARG A 5 -6.19 12.80 -6.12
N VAL A 6 -7.36 13.23 -5.65
CA VAL A 6 -8.08 12.56 -4.57
C VAL A 6 -8.41 11.14 -4.98
N ALA A 7 -9.10 10.97 -6.11
CA ALA A 7 -9.46 9.66 -6.62
C ALA A 7 -8.23 8.76 -6.83
N GLY A 8 -7.13 9.30 -7.36
CA GLY A 8 -5.88 8.59 -7.55
C GLY A 8 -5.31 8.04 -6.25
N TRP A 9 -5.15 8.89 -5.22
CA TRP A 9 -4.64 8.45 -3.92
C TRP A 9 -5.60 7.52 -3.18
N THR A 10 -6.91 7.70 -3.34
CA THR A 10 -7.92 6.76 -2.85
C THR A 10 -7.73 5.38 -3.46
N VAL A 11 -7.58 5.27 -4.78
CA VAL A 11 -7.32 3.99 -5.46
C VAL A 11 -6.02 3.35 -4.97
N VAL A 12 -4.95 4.13 -4.85
CA VAL A 12 -3.66 3.64 -4.31
C VAL A 12 -3.85 3.05 -2.90
N ALA A 13 -4.58 3.74 -2.02
CA ALA A 13 -4.87 3.25 -0.68
C ALA A 13 -5.65 1.93 -0.71
N PHE A 14 -6.69 1.82 -1.54
CA PHE A 14 -7.45 0.57 -1.70
C PHE A 14 -6.59 -0.58 -2.23
N VAL A 15 -5.69 -0.32 -3.18
CA VAL A 15 -4.77 -1.34 -3.69
C VAL A 15 -3.81 -1.80 -2.59
N LEU A 16 -3.25 -0.87 -1.81
CA LEU A 16 -2.39 -1.19 -0.67
C LEU A 16 -3.08 -2.06 0.38
N MET A 17 -4.34 -1.75 0.71
CA MET A 17 -5.13 -2.51 1.67
C MET A 17 -5.53 -3.88 1.13
N ALA A 18 -6.03 -3.93 -0.10
CA ALA A 18 -6.45 -5.17 -0.73
C ALA A 18 -5.28 -6.15 -0.76
N LEU A 19 -4.18 -5.77 -1.41
CA LEU A 19 -3.04 -6.66 -1.61
C LEU A 19 -2.16 -6.86 -0.36
N ALA A 20 -2.55 -6.32 0.80
CA ALA A 20 -1.91 -6.63 2.08
C ALA A 20 -2.11 -8.10 2.47
N VAL A 21 -3.25 -8.70 2.09
CA VAL A 21 -3.53 -10.12 2.31
C VAL A 21 -3.15 -10.90 1.04
N PRO A 22 -2.20 -11.85 1.11
CA PRO A 22 -1.79 -12.61 -0.05
C PRO A 22 -2.72 -13.81 -0.31
N TRP A 23 -4.00 -13.59 -0.61
CA TRP A 23 -4.97 -14.66 -0.92
C TRP A 23 -4.47 -15.62 -1.99
N PHE A 24 -3.73 -15.09 -2.97
CA PHE A 24 -3.17 -15.87 -4.09
C PHE A 24 -1.99 -16.76 -3.67
N LEU A 25 -1.45 -16.61 -2.45
CA LEU A 25 -0.40 -17.46 -1.88
C LEU A 25 -0.92 -18.41 -0.80
N TRP A 26 -2.21 -18.41 -0.45
CA TRP A 26 -2.71 -19.23 0.66
C TRP A 26 -2.50 -20.74 0.50
N ASP A 27 -2.44 -21.24 -0.74
CA ASP A 27 -2.22 -22.67 -1.02
C ASP A 27 -0.74 -22.99 -1.34
N THR A 28 0.18 -22.04 -1.16
CA THR A 28 1.59 -22.26 -1.46
C THR A 28 2.38 -22.71 -0.24
N SER A 29 3.10 -23.84 -0.37
CA SER A 29 4.12 -24.29 0.59
C SER A 29 5.54 -23.89 0.16
N ALA A 30 5.67 -23.00 -0.83
CA ALA A 30 6.97 -22.61 -1.36
C ALA A 30 7.82 -21.89 -0.30
N ILE A 31 9.10 -22.27 -0.21
CA ILE A 31 10.09 -21.66 0.69
C ILE A 31 11.17 -21.01 -0.16
N ALA A 32 11.54 -19.77 0.20
CA ALA A 32 12.64 -19.03 -0.39
C ALA A 32 13.55 -18.51 0.74
N ALA A 33 14.87 -18.68 0.61
CA ALA A 33 15.85 -18.22 1.60
C ALA A 33 15.52 -18.63 3.05
N GLY A 34 14.95 -19.82 3.25
CA GLY A 34 14.62 -20.37 4.57
C GLY A 34 13.27 -19.91 5.16
N LEU A 35 12.51 -19.05 4.47
CA LEU A 35 11.19 -18.59 4.90
C LEU A 35 10.11 -18.89 3.85
N PRO A 36 8.86 -19.12 4.26
CA PRO A 36 7.74 -19.23 3.33
C PRO A 36 7.60 -17.99 2.44
N VAL A 37 7.28 -18.19 1.16
CA VAL A 37 7.13 -17.09 0.18
C VAL A 37 6.06 -16.07 0.61
N TRP A 38 4.98 -16.52 1.26
CA TRP A 38 3.94 -15.62 1.77
C TRP A 38 4.48 -14.62 2.81
N LEU A 39 5.54 -14.97 3.56
CA LEU A 39 6.15 -14.05 4.52
C LEU A 39 6.99 -12.98 3.81
N TRP A 40 7.72 -13.37 2.76
CA TRP A 40 8.45 -12.43 1.91
C TRP A 40 7.52 -11.43 1.21
N TRP A 41 6.31 -11.85 0.84
CA TRP A 41 5.29 -10.94 0.33
C TRP A 41 5.04 -9.80 1.31
N HIS A 42 4.82 -10.09 2.60
CA HIS A 42 4.59 -9.05 3.61
C HIS A 42 5.80 -8.13 3.78
N ILE A 43 7.02 -8.67 3.75
CA ILE A 43 8.24 -7.85 3.85
C ILE A 43 8.34 -6.88 2.65
N GLY A 44 8.17 -7.40 1.44
CA GLY A 44 8.15 -6.58 0.22
C GLY A 44 7.03 -5.55 0.24
N TRP A 45 5.84 -5.93 0.70
CA TRP A 45 4.68 -5.05 0.80
C TRP A 45 4.87 -3.93 1.82
N MET A 46 5.51 -4.21 2.96
CA MET A 46 5.85 -3.20 3.96
C MET A 46 6.84 -2.16 3.42
N ALA A 47 7.85 -2.61 2.64
CA ALA A 47 8.78 -1.71 1.98
C ALA A 47 8.07 -0.83 0.94
N LEU A 48 7.22 -1.43 0.09
CA LEU A 48 6.42 -0.71 -0.90
C LEU A 48 5.50 0.32 -0.24
N ALA A 49 4.73 -0.09 0.77
CA ALA A 49 3.82 0.79 1.50
C ALA A 49 4.58 1.96 2.13
N SER A 50 5.74 1.71 2.74
CA SER A 50 6.60 2.77 3.31
C SER A 50 7.02 3.80 2.26
N VAL A 51 7.43 3.35 1.07
CA VAL A 51 7.78 4.25 -0.04
C VAL A 51 6.58 5.04 -0.51
N VAL A 52 5.43 4.39 -0.71
CA VAL A 52 4.20 5.05 -1.16
C VAL A 52 3.74 6.11 -0.16
N PHE A 53 3.76 5.80 1.14
CA PHE A 53 3.45 6.77 2.18
C PHE A 53 4.48 7.92 2.24
N ALA A 54 5.76 7.63 2.05
CA ALA A 54 6.79 8.67 2.00
C ALA A 54 6.58 9.62 0.80
N VAL A 55 6.16 9.11 -0.35
CA VAL A 55 5.79 9.93 -1.51
C VAL A 55 4.55 10.75 -1.20
N PHE A 56 3.48 10.12 -0.70
CA PHE A 56 2.23 10.81 -0.33
C PHE A 56 2.48 11.97 0.64
N ALA A 57 3.26 11.73 1.69
CA ALA A 57 3.60 12.75 2.69
C ALA A 57 4.40 13.93 2.11
N ARG A 58 5.17 13.71 1.03
CA ARG A 58 5.95 14.77 0.38
C ARG A 58 5.17 15.54 -0.68
N THR A 59 4.18 14.93 -1.32
CA THR A 59 3.49 15.52 -2.48
C THR A 59 2.07 15.99 -2.17
N ASP A 60 1.41 15.36 -1.19
CA ASP A 60 -0.04 15.34 -1.07
C ASP A 60 -0.54 15.32 0.37
N TRP A 61 0.32 15.65 1.32
CA TRP A 61 -0.10 15.75 2.70
C TRP A 61 -1.22 16.79 2.86
N GLY A 62 -2.29 16.43 3.56
CA GLY A 62 -3.47 17.28 3.74
C GLY A 62 -4.52 17.19 2.61
N LEU A 63 -4.32 16.33 1.61
CA LEU A 63 -5.29 16.14 0.55
C LEU A 63 -6.60 15.55 1.11
N GLY A 64 -7.72 16.28 0.95
CA GLY A 64 -9.02 15.89 1.53
C GLY A 64 -9.30 16.43 2.92
N VAL A 65 -8.37 17.19 3.52
CA VAL A 65 -8.60 17.90 4.77
C VAL A 65 -9.19 19.27 4.45
N GLU A 66 -10.42 19.52 4.90
CA GLU A 66 -11.03 20.85 4.87
C GLU A 66 -10.56 21.63 6.11
N GLU A 67 -9.96 22.81 5.91
CA GLU A 67 -9.70 23.72 7.03
C GLU A 67 -11.03 24.24 7.56
N VAL A 68 -11.33 23.93 8.82
CA VAL A 68 -12.47 24.51 9.53
C VAL A 68 -12.05 25.91 9.97
N ASN A 69 -12.60 26.93 9.31
CA ASN A 69 -12.40 28.34 9.65
C ASN A 69 -13.49 28.81 10.60
#